data_AF-A0A3B0QQY5-F1
#
_entry.id   AF-A0A3B0QQY5-F1
#
_cell.length_a   1.000
_cell.length_b   1.000
_cell.length_c   1.000
_cell.angle_alpha   90.00
_cell.angle_beta   90.00
_cell.angle_gamma   90.00
#
_symmetry.space_group_name_H-M   'P 1'
#
loop_
_entity.id
_entity.type
_entity.pdbx_description
1 polymer ?
#
loop_
_entity_poly.entity_id
_entity_poly.type
_entity_poly.pdbx_seq_one_letter_code
_entity_poly.pdbx_strand_id
1 'polypeptide(L)'
;VNFEQQTSSIKTAILGDMFELGDEAKKEHQCIVDLVSTMLLDNVILIGEHFYKAKIVASKIIAFKSFEDFKVEFDTSKIKNTSILIKGSRGMALERVLELL
;
A
#
# COMPACT_ATOMS: atom_id res chain seq x y z
N VAL A 1 -15.22 10.06 4.66
CA VAL A 1 -14.17 11.04 5.02
C VAL A 1 -12.92 10.68 4.24
N ASN A 2 -12.25 11.64 3.59
CA ASN A 2 -11.00 11.39 2.87
C ASN A 2 -9.87 11.10 3.88
N PHE A 3 -9.14 9.99 3.71
CA PHE A 3 -8.07 9.58 4.63
C PHE A 3 -6.97 10.64 4.76
N GLU A 4 -6.64 11.30 3.66
CA GLU A 4 -5.66 12.40 3.65
C GLU A 4 -6.10 13.59 4.53
N GLN A 5 -7.39 13.82 4.69
CA GLN A 5 -7.94 14.96 5.43
C GLN A 5 -8.15 14.69 6.93
N GLN A 6 -7.87 13.47 7.40
CA GLN A 6 -8.00 13.15 8.83
C GLN A 6 -6.90 13.82 9.66
N THR A 7 -7.18 14.12 10.93
CA THR A 7 -6.30 14.90 11.83
C THR A 7 -5.15 14.09 12.45
N SER A 8 -4.92 12.86 11.98
CA SER A 8 -3.84 12.02 12.48
C SER A 8 -2.47 12.57 12.11
N SER A 9 -1.54 12.52 13.08
CA SER A 9 -0.18 13.04 12.95
C SER A 9 0.69 12.26 11.96
N ILE A 10 0.47 10.95 11.86
CA ILE A 10 1.15 10.05 10.91
C ILE A 10 0.09 9.23 10.19
N LYS A 11 0.22 9.09 8.88
CA LYS A 11 -0.69 8.35 8.00
C LYS A 11 0.09 7.35 7.15
N THR A 12 -0.31 6.09 7.27
CA THR A 12 0.24 4.98 6.50
C THR A 12 -0.85 4.36 5.64
N ALA A 13 -0.59 4.17 4.35
CA ALA A 13 -1.47 3.39 3.47
C ALA A 13 -0.81 2.05 3.13
N ILE A 14 -1.55 0.95 3.26
CA ILE A 14 -1.15 -0.39 2.87
C ILE A 14 -2.12 -0.86 1.78
N LEU A 15 -1.65 -0.90 0.54
CA LEU A 15 -2.47 -1.14 -0.64
C LEU A 15 -2.07 -2.45 -1.33
N GLY A 16 -3.06 -3.27 -1.66
CA GLY A 16 -2.89 -4.57 -2.31
C GLY A 16 -3.41 -4.56 -3.74
N ASP A 17 -2.85 -5.42 -4.59
CA ASP A 17 -3.28 -5.55 -5.98
C ASP A 17 -4.80 -5.70 -6.14
N MET A 18 -5.30 -5.15 -7.23
CA MET A 18 -6.69 -5.23 -7.67
C MET A 18 -6.80 -6.22 -8.84
N PHE A 19 -7.32 -7.42 -8.57
CA PHE A 19 -7.35 -8.53 -9.54
C PHE A 19 -8.43 -8.37 -10.61
N GLU A 20 -9.42 -7.51 -10.38
CA GLU A 20 -10.58 -7.33 -11.26
C GLU A 20 -10.29 -6.45 -12.49
N LEU A 21 -9.05 -5.98 -12.68
CA LEU A 21 -8.68 -4.97 -13.68
C LEU A 21 -8.24 -5.53 -15.05
N GLY A 22 -7.96 -6.83 -15.14
CA GLY A 22 -7.56 -7.48 -16.40
C GLY A 22 -6.35 -6.80 -17.07
N ASP A 23 -6.46 -6.53 -18.38
CA ASP A 23 -5.38 -5.96 -19.19
C ASP A 23 -4.99 -4.53 -18.76
N GLU A 24 -5.90 -3.80 -18.10
CA GLU A 24 -5.63 -2.44 -17.62
C GLU A 24 -4.87 -2.43 -16.28
N ALA A 25 -4.65 -3.59 -15.65
CA ALA A 25 -4.02 -3.68 -14.33
C ALA A 25 -2.70 -2.91 -14.26
N LYS A 26 -1.81 -3.03 -15.25
CA LYS A 26 -0.54 -2.31 -15.24
C LYS A 26 -0.72 -0.79 -15.17
N LYS A 27 -1.64 -0.24 -15.96
CA LYS A 27 -1.88 1.19 -16.06
C LYS A 27 -2.55 1.71 -14.79
N GLU A 28 -3.59 1.04 -14.32
CA GLU A 28 -4.35 1.47 -13.15
C GLU A 28 -3.51 1.41 -11.86
N HIS A 29 -2.68 0.38 -11.69
CA HIS A 29 -1.75 0.33 -10.54
C HIS A 29 -0.69 1.45 -10.62
N GLN A 30 -0.21 1.81 -11.83
CA GLN A 30 0.66 2.99 -11.99
C GLN A 30 -0.08 4.28 -11.62
N CYS A 31 -1.34 4.46 -12.05
CA CYS A 31 -2.15 5.62 -11.67
C CYS A 31 -2.30 5.75 -10.15
N ILE A 32 -2.47 4.63 -9.45
CA ILE A 32 -2.53 4.61 -7.97
C ILE A 32 -1.17 5.03 -7.38
N VAL A 33 -0.06 4.49 -7.89
CA VAL A 33 1.30 4.86 -7.44
C VAL A 33 1.56 6.36 -7.65
N ASP A 34 1.18 6.90 -8.81
CA ASP A 34 1.33 8.32 -9.13
C ASP A 34 0.48 9.18 -8.19
N LEU A 35 -0.76 8.77 -7.90
CA LEU A 35 -1.66 9.47 -6.98
C LEU A 35 -1.13 9.50 -5.54
N VAL A 36 -0.76 8.34 -4.98
CA VAL A 36 -0.28 8.27 -3.59
C VAL A 36 1.09 8.95 -3.44
N SER A 37 1.86 9.07 -4.53
CA SER A 37 3.10 9.85 -4.56
C SER A 37 2.84 11.34 -4.28
N THR A 38 1.73 11.91 -4.73
CA THR A 38 1.40 13.33 -4.52
C THR A 38 0.63 13.62 -3.23
N MET A 39 0.03 12.60 -2.60
CA MET A 39 -0.75 12.76 -1.36
C MET A 39 0.11 13.09 -0.13
N LEU A 40 -0.47 13.75 0.86
CA LEU A 40 0.14 14.01 2.17
C LEU A 40 0.04 12.78 3.10
N LEU A 41 0.66 11.69 2.67
CA LEU A 41 0.88 10.45 3.44
C LEU A 41 2.35 10.34 3.82
N ASP A 42 2.61 9.84 5.02
CA ASP A 42 3.98 9.65 5.54
C ASP A 42 4.61 8.37 5.00
N ASN A 43 3.82 7.29 4.90
CA ASN A 43 4.28 6.00 4.42
C ASN A 43 3.24 5.35 3.50
N VAL A 44 3.71 4.69 2.45
CA VAL A 44 2.88 3.87 1.57
C VAL A 44 3.56 2.53 1.35
N ILE A 45 2.86 1.46 1.69
CA ILE A 45 3.29 0.08 1.48
C ILE A 45 2.39 -0.51 0.41
N LEU A 46 2.98 -0.95 -0.70
CA LEU A 46 2.27 -1.58 -1.80
C LEU A 46 2.60 -3.07 -1.83
N ILE A 47 1.60 -3.93 -1.99
CA ILE A 47 1.77 -5.39 -1.92
C ILE A 47 1.10 -6.03 -3.14
N GLY A 48 1.89 -6.75 -3.93
CA GLY A 48 1.40 -7.52 -5.08
C GLY A 48 2.28 -7.35 -6.33
N GLU A 49 2.08 -8.27 -7.28
CA GLU A 49 2.83 -8.36 -8.53
C GLU A 49 2.70 -7.11 -9.40
N HIS A 50 1.50 -6.53 -9.47
CA HIS A 50 1.24 -5.36 -10.31
C HIS A 50 1.85 -4.11 -9.70
N PHE A 51 1.66 -3.90 -8.40
CA PHE A 51 2.33 -2.80 -7.70
C PHE A 51 3.85 -2.92 -7.71
N TYR A 52 4.41 -4.12 -7.53
CA TYR A 52 5.85 -4.33 -7.57
C TYR A 52 6.49 -4.01 -8.93
N LYS A 53 5.72 -4.11 -10.01
CA LYS A 53 6.15 -3.75 -11.38
C LYS A 53 5.93 -2.27 -11.72
N ALA A 54 5.24 -1.51 -10.87
CA ALA A 54 5.00 -0.10 -11.10
C ALA A 54 6.28 0.72 -10.91
N LYS A 55 6.36 1.86 -11.60
CA LYS A 55 7.47 2.79 -11.46
C LYS A 55 7.24 3.65 -10.22
N ILE A 56 8.09 3.45 -9.22
CA ILE A 56 8.06 4.19 -7.95
C ILE A 56 9.17 5.24 -7.95
N VAL A 57 8.80 6.50 -7.68
CA VAL A 57 9.75 7.63 -7.63
C VAL A 57 9.77 8.34 -6.28
N ALA A 58 8.75 8.14 -5.44
CA ALA A 58 8.65 8.79 -4.13
C ALA A 58 9.27 7.91 -3.03
N SER A 59 10.14 8.48 -2.21
CA SER A 59 10.88 7.77 -1.15
C SER A 59 10.00 7.22 -0.01
N LYS A 60 8.79 7.75 0.15
CA LYS A 60 7.79 7.27 1.12
C LYS A 60 7.11 5.95 0.71
N ILE A 61 7.34 5.49 -0.52
CA ILE A 61 6.68 4.31 -1.08
C ILE A 61 7.66 3.15 -1.07
N ILE A 62 7.22 2.02 -0.52
CA ILE A 62 7.89 0.73 -0.63
C ILE A 62 6.91 -0.29 -1.22
N ALA A 63 7.41 -1.20 -2.06
CA ALA A 63 6.59 -2.23 -2.68
C ALA A 63 7.17 -3.62 -2.44
N PHE A 64 6.28 -4.57 -2.20
CA PHE A 64 6.59 -5.99 -2.02
C PHE A 64 5.84 -6.80 -3.07
N LYS A 65 6.48 -7.83 -3.62
CA LYS A 65 5.91 -8.65 -4.68
C LYS A 65 4.76 -9.53 -4.16
N SER A 66 4.81 -9.95 -2.89
CA SER A 66 3.76 -10.72 -2.23
C SER A 66 3.60 -10.32 -0.76
N PHE A 67 2.52 -10.79 -0.13
CA PHE A 67 2.32 -10.61 1.32
C PHE A 67 3.38 -11.33 2.14
N GLU A 68 3.88 -12.48 1.67
CA GLU A 68 4.94 -13.21 2.38
C GLU A 68 6.27 -12.44 2.32
N ASP A 69 6.59 -11.83 1.19
CA ASP A 69 7.77 -10.94 1.07
C ASP A 69 7.62 -9.75 2.04
N PHE A 70 6.44 -9.12 2.08
CA PHE A 70 6.15 -8.07 3.05
C PHE A 70 6.38 -8.53 4.49
N LYS A 71 5.84 -9.69 4.87
CA LYS A 71 5.95 -10.24 6.23
C LYS A 71 7.39 -10.54 6.64
N VAL A 72 8.22 -10.96 5.70
CA VAL A 72 9.63 -11.33 5.96
C VAL A 72 10.55 -10.10 5.94
N GLU A 73 10.34 -9.19 5.01
CA GLU A 73 11.27 -8.08 4.74
C GLU A 73 10.92 -6.79 5.47
N PHE A 74 9.64 -6.60 5.84
CA PHE A 74 9.20 -5.37 6.49
C PHE A 74 9.11 -5.54 8.01
N ASP A 75 9.84 -4.69 8.72
CA ASP A 75 9.73 -4.54 10.17
C ASP A 75 8.44 -3.79 10.54
N THR A 76 7.38 -4.54 10.88
CA THR A 76 6.08 -3.97 11.26
C THR A 76 6.13 -3.11 12.51
N SER A 77 7.18 -3.22 13.33
CA SER A 77 7.37 -2.34 14.49
C SER A 77 7.57 -0.87 14.12
N LYS A 78 7.82 -0.58 12.83
CA LYS A 78 7.85 0.78 12.25
C LYS A 78 6.45 1.40 12.09
N ILE A 79 5.40 0.59 12.09
CA ILE A 79 4.01 1.06 12.00
C ILE A 79 3.49 1.27 13.42
N LYS A 80 3.86 2.41 14.03
CA LYS A 80 3.42 2.78 15.38
C LYS A 80 2.84 4.19 15.39
N ASN A 81 1.83 4.40 16.25
CA ASN A 81 1.20 5.70 16.48
C ASN A 81 0.75 6.40 15.17
N THR A 82 0.26 5.63 14.20
CA THR A 82 -0.17 6.09 12.89
C THR A 82 -1.61 5.66 12.66
N SER A 83 -2.36 6.46 11.90
CA SER A 83 -3.57 5.96 11.25
C SER A 83 -3.19 5.11 10.04
N ILE A 84 -3.89 4.00 9.84
CA ILE A 84 -3.59 3.05 8.78
C ILE A 84 -4.82 2.89 7.90
N LEU A 85 -4.64 3.02 6.59
CA LEU A 85 -5.59 2.59 5.58
C LEU A 85 -5.12 1.27 5.00
N ILE A 86 -5.91 0.20 5.13
CA ILE A 86 -5.63 -1.09 4.48
C ILE A 86 -6.69 -1.31 3.40
N LYS A 87 -6.25 -1.55 2.15
CA LYS A 87 -7.17 -1.77 1.03
C LYS A 87 -6.55 -2.65 -0.05
N GLY A 88 -7.30 -3.60 -0.58
CA GLY A 88 -6.89 -4.43 -1.72
C GLY A 88 -8.04 -5.30 -2.21
N SER A 89 -7.84 -6.08 -3.28
CA SER A 89 -8.82 -7.09 -3.68
C SER A 89 -8.98 -8.16 -2.61
N ARG A 90 -10.15 -8.83 -2.57
CA ARG A 90 -10.41 -9.89 -1.57
C ARG A 90 -9.40 -11.03 -1.64
N GLY A 91 -8.90 -11.35 -2.84
CA GLY A 91 -7.91 -12.41 -3.03
C GLY A 91 -6.54 -12.11 -2.41
N MET A 92 -6.25 -10.85 -2.08
CA MET A 92 -5.01 -10.49 -1.38
C MET A 92 -5.02 -10.88 0.10
N ALA A 93 -6.20 -10.98 0.71
CA ALA A 93 -6.39 -11.23 2.13
C ALA A 93 -5.50 -10.32 3.01
N LEU A 94 -5.50 -9.01 2.73
CA LEU A 94 -4.66 -8.02 3.42
C LEU A 94 -5.09 -7.74 4.87
N GLU A 95 -6.27 -8.17 5.28
CA GLU A 95 -6.67 -8.16 6.69
C GLU A 95 -5.66 -8.87 7.60
N ARG A 96 -4.91 -9.85 7.07
CA ARG A 96 -3.81 -10.54 7.77
C ARG A 96 -2.67 -9.61 8.20
N VAL A 97 -2.55 -8.41 7.62
CA VAL A 97 -1.61 -7.40 8.11
C VAL A 97 -1.89 -7.07 9.57
N LEU A 98 -3.16 -7.06 9.99
CA LEU A 98 -3.55 -6.75 11.36
C LEU A 98 -3.01 -7.76 12.39
N GLU A 99 -2.71 -8.99 11.97
CA GLU A 99 -2.10 -10.00 12.83
C GLU A 99 -0.61 -9.75 13.09
N LEU A 100 0.02 -8.85 12.31
CA LEU A 100 1.43 -8.49 12.38
C LEU A 100 1.69 -7.14 13.08
N LEU A 101 0.62 -6.40 13.41
CA LEU A 101 0.65 -5.10 14.08
C LEU A 101 0.41 -5.25 15.58
#